data_AF-A0AA35RFC3-F1
#
_entry.id   AF-A0AA35RFC3-F1
#
_cell.length_a   1.000
_cell.length_b   1.000
_cell.length_c   1.000
_cell.angle_alpha   90.00
_cell.angle_beta   90.00
_cell.angle_gamma   90.00
#
_symmetry.space_group_name_H-M   'P 1'
#
loop_
_entity.id
_entity.type
_entity.pdbx_description
1 polymer ?
#
loop_
_entity_poly.entity_id
_entity_poly.type
_entity_poly.pdbx_seq_one_letter_code
_entity_poly.pdbx_strand_id
1 'polypeptide(L)'
;QSPHAGLHICYRICVTQSQDFTRPRTFIDRKMKYGWLAWFCCLLFLGRVVGKTQDEWKSRIIYQLLTDRFAQNGDPSSPCSDLSTYCGGNFTGIGKKLDYIQGLGANAIWISPIPAQTDNGYHGYWQRDIFEINPHFGTESELQNLVDECHSRGIWVMLDV
;
A
#
# COMPACT_ATOMS: atom_id res chain seq x y z
N GLN A 1 16.32 -29.71 -24.82
CA GLN A 1 15.35 -28.62 -25.05
C GLN A 1 14.53 -28.48 -23.78
N SER A 2 14.82 -27.44 -22.98
CA SER A 2 14.20 -27.17 -21.68
C SER A 2 13.14 -26.08 -21.86
N PRO A 3 11.91 -26.24 -21.36
CA PRO A 3 10.93 -25.17 -21.42
C PRO A 3 11.18 -24.18 -20.26
N HIS A 4 11.40 -22.92 -20.60
CA HIS A 4 11.52 -21.83 -19.64
C HIS A 4 10.14 -21.57 -19.00
N ALA A 5 10.05 -21.80 -17.69
CA ALA A 5 8.94 -21.34 -16.88
C ALA A 5 9.03 -19.81 -16.76
N GLY A 6 8.07 -19.10 -17.37
CA GLY A 6 7.85 -17.68 -17.15
C GLY A 6 7.39 -17.47 -15.71
N LEU A 7 8.23 -16.84 -14.92
CA LEU A 7 7.96 -16.45 -13.55
C LEU A 7 6.93 -15.31 -13.55
N HIS A 8 5.65 -15.63 -13.55
CA HIS A 8 4.57 -14.67 -13.32
C HIS A 8 4.50 -14.35 -11.82
N ILE A 9 5.37 -13.45 -11.38
CA ILE A 9 5.23 -12.82 -10.07
C ILE A 9 4.24 -11.68 -10.23
N CYS A 10 2.99 -11.94 -9.84
CA CYS A 10 1.99 -10.90 -9.57
C CYS A 10 1.73 -10.96 -8.06
N TYR A 11 2.45 -10.13 -7.29
CA TYR A 11 2.18 -10.02 -5.86
C TYR A 11 0.84 -9.32 -5.68
N ARG A 12 -0.15 -10.08 -5.21
CA ARG A 12 -1.45 -9.58 -4.76
C ARG A 12 -1.22 -8.78 -3.48
N ILE A 13 -1.00 -7.48 -3.60
CA ILE A 13 -0.99 -6.56 -2.47
C ILE A 13 -2.45 -6.37 -2.03
N CYS A 14 -2.77 -6.90 -0.85
CA CYS A 14 -4.03 -6.66 -0.16
C CYS A 14 -3.71 -5.77 1.04
N VAL A 15 -3.75 -4.44 0.87
CA VAL A 15 -3.73 -3.54 2.03
C VAL A 15 -5.11 -3.59 2.66
N THR A 16 -5.15 -4.06 3.89
CA THR A 16 -6.35 -4.31 4.69
C THR A 16 -7.07 -3.01 5.00
N GLN A 17 -8.38 -3.00 4.74
CA GLN A 17 -9.31 -2.09 5.41
C GLN A 17 -9.34 -2.49 6.89
N SER A 18 -9.03 -1.53 7.75
CA SER A 18 -8.95 -1.62 9.22
C SER A 18 -9.99 -2.55 9.85
N GLN A 19 -9.55 -3.58 10.59
CA GLN A 19 -10.35 -4.16 11.68
C GLN A 19 -9.51 -4.27 12.95
N ASP A 20 -10.04 -3.67 14.01
CA ASP A 20 -9.48 -3.45 15.33
C ASP A 20 -8.78 -4.67 15.97
N PHE A 21 -7.50 -4.49 16.30
CA PHE A 21 -6.71 -5.43 17.10
C PHE A 21 -6.80 -5.09 18.59
N THR A 22 -7.96 -5.29 19.23
CA THR A 22 -8.03 -5.37 20.71
C THR A 22 -9.11 -6.37 21.15
N ARG A 23 -8.74 -7.62 21.45
CA ARG A 23 -9.54 -8.47 22.36
C ARG A 23 -8.67 -9.26 23.34
N PRO A 24 -8.99 -9.28 24.65
CA PRO A 24 -8.17 -9.95 25.66
C PRO A 24 -8.28 -11.48 25.58
N ARG A 25 -7.16 -12.16 25.83
CA ARG A 25 -7.08 -13.61 26.03
C ARG A 25 -7.58 -13.97 27.42
N THR A 26 -8.81 -14.46 27.57
CA THR A 26 -9.20 -15.44 28.61
C THR A 26 -10.64 -15.89 28.40
N PHE A 27 -10.87 -17.03 27.74
CA PHE A 27 -12.00 -17.92 28.06
C PHE A 27 -11.86 -19.27 27.33
N ILE A 28 -10.93 -20.11 27.79
CA ILE A 28 -10.94 -21.54 27.47
C ILE A 28 -11.40 -22.25 28.75
N ASP A 29 -12.68 -22.62 28.81
CA ASP A 29 -13.15 -23.97 29.17
C ASP A 29 -14.66 -23.97 29.52
N ARG A 30 -15.50 -24.54 28.63
CA ARG A 30 -16.49 -25.60 28.97
C ARG A 30 -17.46 -25.88 27.80
N LYS A 31 -17.60 -27.17 27.53
CA LYS A 31 -18.70 -27.88 26.81
C LYS A 31 -18.65 -27.90 25.28
N MET A 32 -17.77 -28.76 24.79
CA MET A 32 -17.97 -29.59 23.60
C MET A 32 -19.30 -30.36 23.67
N LYS A 33 -20.38 -29.86 23.07
CA LYS A 33 -21.50 -30.68 22.54
C LYS A 33 -22.18 -30.11 21.27
N TYR A 34 -21.86 -28.88 20.86
CA TYR A 34 -22.33 -28.28 19.60
C TYR A 34 -21.17 -27.90 18.65
N GLY A 35 -20.01 -28.54 18.84
CA GLY A 35 -18.74 -28.10 18.23
C GLY A 35 -18.72 -28.17 16.70
N TRP A 36 -19.41 -29.14 16.09
CA TRP A 36 -19.29 -29.37 14.63
C TRP A 36 -20.19 -28.45 13.81
N LEU A 37 -21.39 -28.13 14.31
CA LEU A 37 -22.30 -27.19 13.65
C LEU A 37 -21.80 -25.74 13.77
N ALA A 38 -21.22 -25.39 14.93
CA ALA A 38 -20.58 -24.09 15.13
C ALA A 38 -19.28 -23.93 14.30
N TRP A 39 -18.50 -25.02 14.13
CA TRP A 39 -17.34 -25.03 13.23
C TRP A 39 -17.71 -24.87 11.76
N PHE A 40 -18.75 -25.57 11.29
CA PHE A 40 -19.24 -25.42 9.92
C PHE A 40 -19.81 -24.02 9.65
N CYS A 41 -20.49 -23.40 10.62
CA CYS A 41 -20.89 -21.99 10.54
C CYS A 41 -19.68 -21.06 10.49
N CYS A 42 -18.64 -21.28 11.32
CA CYS A 42 -17.42 -20.46 11.29
C CYS A 42 -16.67 -20.53 9.95
N LEU A 43 -16.68 -21.69 9.27
CA LEU A 43 -16.10 -21.84 7.93
C LEU A 43 -16.89 -21.07 6.85
N LEU A 44 -18.19 -20.84 7.05
CA LEU A 44 -19.02 -20.00 6.16
C LEU A 44 -18.81 -18.49 6.39
N PHE A 45 -18.22 -18.10 7.52
CA PHE A 45 -17.83 -16.72 7.86
C PHE A 45 -16.32 -16.45 7.71
N LEU A 46 -15.57 -17.34 7.07
CA LEU A 46 -14.28 -16.97 6.49
C LEU A 46 -14.56 -16.03 5.31
N GLY A 47 -14.69 -14.74 5.61
CA GLY A 47 -14.76 -13.68 4.61
C GLY A 47 -13.65 -13.90 3.60
N ARG A 48 -14.02 -14.18 2.35
CA ARG A 48 -13.05 -14.28 1.27
C ARG A 48 -12.38 -12.92 1.15
N VAL A 49 -11.10 -12.84 1.45
CA VAL A 49 -10.26 -11.71 1.07
C VAL A 49 -10.12 -11.75 -0.46
N VAL A 50 -11.03 -11.07 -1.15
CA VAL A 50 -11.03 -10.97 -2.60
C VAL A 50 -10.14 -9.80 -2.98
N GLY A 51 -8.85 -10.11 -3.23
CA GLY A 51 -8.02 -9.20 -3.99
C GLY A 51 -8.60 -9.01 -5.40
N LYS A 52 -8.33 -7.85 -5.99
CA LYS A 52 -8.84 -7.48 -7.31
C LYS A 52 -8.33 -8.43 -8.41
N THR A 53 -9.17 -8.70 -9.38
CA THR A 53 -8.86 -9.60 -10.51
C THR A 53 -7.99 -8.90 -11.54
N GLN A 54 -7.30 -9.69 -12.37
CA GLN A 54 -6.46 -9.15 -13.45
C GLN A 54 -7.26 -8.26 -14.42
N ASP A 55 -8.49 -8.67 -14.75
CA ASP A 55 -9.33 -7.92 -15.69
C ASP A 55 -9.81 -6.58 -15.10
N GLU A 56 -10.05 -6.51 -13.78
CA GLU A 56 -10.34 -5.24 -13.12
C GLU A 56 -9.12 -4.30 -13.07
N TRP A 57 -7.88 -4.83 -13.11
CA TRP A 57 -6.67 -4.01 -13.22
C TRP A 57 -6.42 -3.52 -14.65
N LYS A 58 -6.74 -4.32 -15.68
CA LYS A 58 -6.56 -3.93 -17.10
C LYS A 58 -7.39 -2.71 -17.51
N SER A 59 -8.52 -2.46 -16.84
CA SER A 59 -9.37 -1.29 -17.11
C SER A 59 -8.89 0.00 -16.42
N ARG A 60 -7.79 -0.06 -15.67
CA ARG A 60 -7.26 1.08 -14.92
C ARG A 60 -6.26 1.89 -15.73
N ILE A 61 -6.23 3.19 -15.46
CA ILE A 61 -5.18 4.11 -15.91
C ILE A 61 -4.30 4.35 -14.69
N ILE A 62 -3.07 3.82 -14.75
CA ILE A 62 -2.11 3.84 -13.65
C ILE A 62 -1.23 5.09 -13.79
N TYR A 63 -1.17 5.88 -12.72
CA TYR A 63 -0.24 6.99 -12.59
C TYR A 63 0.95 6.59 -11.72
N GLN A 64 2.12 6.43 -12.33
CA GLN A 64 3.35 6.15 -11.59
C GLN A 64 3.93 7.44 -11.01
N LEU A 65 4.30 7.41 -9.73
CA LEU A 65 4.93 8.53 -9.05
C LEU A 65 6.12 8.09 -8.20
N LEU A 66 7.11 8.96 -8.13
CA LEU A 66 8.25 8.83 -7.22
C LEU A 66 7.94 9.63 -5.95
N THR A 67 7.82 8.95 -4.81
CA THR A 67 7.33 9.53 -3.54
C THR A 67 8.07 10.80 -3.17
N ASP A 68 9.40 10.80 -3.24
CA ASP A 68 10.26 11.94 -2.89
C ASP A 68 10.07 13.17 -3.81
N ARG A 69 9.62 12.98 -5.05
CA ARG A 69 9.61 14.04 -6.08
C ARG A 69 8.23 14.56 -6.43
N PHE A 70 7.18 13.86 -6.01
CA PHE A 70 5.83 14.17 -6.47
C PHE A 70 5.23 15.39 -5.76
N ALA A 71 5.15 15.36 -4.43
CA ALA A 71 4.53 16.43 -3.65
C ALA A 71 5.00 16.40 -2.20
N GLN A 72 5.22 17.59 -1.64
CA GLN A 72 5.58 17.80 -0.25
C GLN A 72 4.36 18.22 0.58
N ASN A 73 4.42 18.05 1.90
CA ASN A 73 3.37 18.53 2.82
C ASN A 73 3.39 20.07 3.01
N GLY A 74 4.45 20.75 2.58
CA GLY A 74 4.71 22.20 2.75
C GLY A 74 4.48 23.06 1.50
N ASP A 75 5.25 24.14 1.36
CA ASP A 75 5.18 25.08 0.24
C ASP A 75 5.56 24.37 -1.09
N PRO A 76 4.65 24.28 -2.08
CA PRO A 76 4.93 23.69 -3.38
C PRO A 76 6.08 24.36 -4.14
N SER A 77 6.50 25.55 -3.71
CA SER A 77 7.44 26.42 -4.39
C SER A 77 8.89 26.22 -3.94
N SER A 78 9.18 25.35 -2.95
CA SER A 78 10.56 25.09 -2.55
C SER A 78 11.22 24.15 -3.58
N PRO A 79 12.12 24.66 -4.45
CA PRO A 79 12.75 23.82 -5.45
C PRO A 79 13.70 22.84 -4.79
N CYS A 80 13.74 21.60 -5.29
CA CYS A 80 14.79 20.67 -4.89
C CYS A 80 16.14 21.17 -5.42
N SER A 81 16.99 21.62 -4.50
CA SER A 81 18.28 22.22 -4.84
C SER A 81 19.31 21.19 -5.31
N ASP A 82 19.27 19.98 -4.73
CA ASP A 82 20.19 18.89 -5.06
C ASP A 82 19.43 17.59 -5.34
N LEU A 83 19.37 17.23 -6.62
CA LEU A 83 18.70 16.02 -7.10
C LEU A 83 19.42 14.73 -6.69
N SER A 84 20.63 14.79 -6.15
CA SER A 84 21.34 13.64 -5.58
C SER A 84 20.88 13.31 -4.16
N THR A 85 20.03 14.15 -3.57
CA THR A 85 19.50 13.99 -2.20
C THR A 85 17.97 13.92 -2.19
N TYR A 86 17.40 13.80 -0.99
CA TYR A 86 15.95 13.85 -0.77
C TYR A 86 15.41 15.26 -1.03
N CYS A 87 14.34 15.33 -1.81
CA CYS A 87 13.62 16.56 -2.15
C CYS A 87 12.41 16.81 -1.23
N GLY A 88 12.10 15.89 -0.32
CA GLY A 88 11.12 16.10 0.76
C GLY A 88 9.68 15.73 0.39
N GLY A 89 9.48 15.03 -0.73
CA GLY A 89 8.17 14.47 -1.08
C GLY A 89 7.77 13.35 -0.12
N ASN A 90 6.49 13.29 0.22
CA ASN A 90 5.98 12.42 1.28
C ASN A 90 4.53 11.98 1.05
N PHE A 91 4.06 11.00 1.84
CA PHE A 91 2.71 10.41 1.69
C PHE A 91 1.60 11.45 1.85
N THR A 92 1.73 12.36 2.82
CA THR A 92 0.77 13.44 3.04
C THR A 92 0.71 14.39 1.84
N GLY A 93 1.84 14.69 1.21
CA GLY A 93 1.91 15.47 -0.02
C GLY A 93 1.20 14.79 -1.19
N ILE A 94 1.39 13.47 -1.37
CA ILE A 94 0.66 12.69 -2.38
C ILE A 94 -0.85 12.79 -2.13
N GLY A 95 -1.29 12.63 -0.88
CA GLY A 95 -2.71 12.73 -0.49
C GLY A 95 -3.36 14.05 -0.91
N LYS A 96 -2.63 15.17 -0.78
CA LYS A 96 -3.10 16.51 -1.21
C LYS A 96 -3.26 16.67 -2.72
N LYS A 97 -2.71 15.77 -3.52
CA LYS A 97 -2.71 15.83 -5.00
C LYS A 97 -3.55 14.73 -5.64
N LEU A 98 -4.35 13.98 -4.87
CA LEU A 98 -5.24 12.96 -5.44
C LEU A 98 -6.27 13.56 -6.41
N ASP A 99 -6.76 14.79 -6.16
CA ASP A 99 -7.65 15.50 -7.09
C ASP A 99 -6.98 15.77 -8.45
N TYR A 100 -5.69 16.09 -8.45
CA TYR A 100 -4.90 16.27 -9.68
C TYR A 100 -4.80 14.96 -10.47
N ILE A 101 -4.51 13.85 -9.78
CA ILE A 101 -4.41 12.52 -10.41
C ILE A 101 -5.75 12.10 -11.02
N GLN A 102 -6.86 12.29 -10.30
CA GLN A 102 -8.19 12.01 -10.82
C GLN A 102 -8.57 12.93 -11.99
N GLY A 103 -8.16 14.20 -11.94
CA GLY A 103 -8.36 15.17 -13.03
C GLY A 103 -7.67 14.77 -14.33
N LEU A 104 -6.58 13.99 -14.27
CA LEU A 104 -5.94 13.39 -15.44
C LEU A 104 -6.66 12.14 -15.97
N GLY A 105 -7.69 11.65 -15.26
CA GLY A 105 -8.42 10.42 -15.58
C GLY A 105 -7.77 9.15 -15.01
N ALA A 106 -6.69 9.26 -14.23
CA ALA A 106 -6.08 8.11 -13.57
C ALA A 106 -6.94 7.63 -12.40
N ASN A 107 -7.05 6.31 -12.26
CA ASN A 107 -7.85 5.65 -11.23
C ASN A 107 -7.05 4.55 -10.49
N ALA A 108 -5.73 4.57 -10.64
CA ALA A 108 -4.78 3.82 -9.85
C ALA A 108 -3.46 4.61 -9.76
N ILE A 109 -2.75 4.46 -8.64
CA ILE A 109 -1.40 4.97 -8.44
C ILE A 109 -0.42 3.83 -8.26
N TRP A 110 0.79 4.00 -8.77
CA TRP A 110 1.94 3.15 -8.48
C TRP A 110 3.01 4.00 -7.83
N ILE A 111 3.29 3.73 -6.55
CA ILE A 111 4.29 4.48 -5.79
C ILE A 111 5.61 3.72 -5.76
N SER A 112 6.72 4.46 -5.89
CA SER A 112 8.09 3.95 -5.73
C SER A 112 8.28 3.20 -4.40
N PRO A 113 9.31 2.35 -4.25
CA PRO A 113 9.47 1.55 -3.05
C PRO A 113 9.55 2.40 -1.79
N ILE A 114 8.77 2.00 -0.79
CA ILE A 114 8.59 2.68 0.49
C ILE A 114 9.55 2.26 1.63
N PRO A 115 10.25 1.11 1.59
CA PRO A 115 11.04 0.71 2.76
C PRO A 115 12.22 1.63 3.05
N ALA A 116 12.78 1.51 4.24
CA ALA A 116 13.92 2.30 4.68
C ALA A 116 15.14 2.08 3.80
N GLN A 117 15.79 3.18 3.44
CA GLN A 117 16.89 3.22 2.48
C GLN A 117 18.21 3.60 3.17
N THR A 118 19.33 3.33 2.51
CA THR A 118 20.59 3.97 2.86
C THR A 118 20.56 5.48 2.52
N ASP A 119 21.58 6.21 2.97
CA ASP A 119 21.73 7.64 2.67
C ASP A 119 21.59 7.91 1.17
N ASN A 120 20.84 8.96 0.84
CA ASN A 120 20.53 9.39 -0.53
C ASN A 120 19.78 8.38 -1.41
N GLY A 121 19.28 7.26 -0.86
CA GLY A 121 18.44 6.30 -1.56
C GLY A 121 17.01 6.79 -1.85
N TYR A 122 16.83 8.07 -2.21
CA TYR A 122 15.52 8.73 -2.40
C TYR A 122 14.62 8.04 -3.44
N HIS A 123 15.20 7.24 -4.33
CA HIS A 123 14.49 6.49 -5.37
C HIS A 123 13.85 5.18 -4.88
N GLY A 124 14.23 4.67 -3.70
CA GLY A 124 13.61 3.49 -3.08
C GLY A 124 14.30 2.12 -3.35
N TYR A 125 15.39 2.07 -4.13
CA TYR A 125 16.03 0.80 -4.53
C TYR A 125 17.37 0.49 -3.83
N TRP A 126 17.75 1.26 -2.81
CA TRP A 126 18.90 1.03 -1.92
C TRP A 126 18.43 0.66 -0.51
N GLN A 127 17.59 -0.38 -0.45
CA GLN A 127 16.93 -0.82 0.77
C GLN A 127 17.97 -1.19 1.85
N ARG A 128 17.84 -0.58 3.02
CA ARG A 128 18.58 -0.92 4.24
C ARG A 128 17.79 -1.91 5.09
N ASP A 129 16.48 -1.66 5.22
CA ASP A 129 15.56 -2.50 5.98
C ASP A 129 14.20 -2.51 5.26
N ILE A 130 13.72 -3.71 4.91
CA ILE A 130 12.46 -3.91 4.19
C ILE A 130 11.22 -3.90 5.10
N PHE A 131 11.42 -3.94 6.42
CA PHE A 131 10.34 -3.94 7.42
C PHE A 131 10.07 -2.56 8.02
N GLU A 132 10.98 -1.61 7.81
CA GLU A 132 10.81 -0.22 8.24
C GLU A 132 10.39 0.65 7.07
N ILE A 133 9.50 1.63 7.31
CA ILE A 133 9.19 2.68 6.34
C ILE A 133 10.34 3.69 6.28
N ASN A 134 10.60 4.22 5.09
CA ASN A 134 11.55 5.32 4.92
C ASN A 134 11.11 6.56 5.72
N PRO A 135 11.89 7.00 6.73
CA PRO A 135 11.50 8.12 7.59
C PRO A 135 11.38 9.46 6.84
N HIS A 136 11.98 9.59 5.64
CA HIS A 136 11.81 10.77 4.80
C HIS A 136 10.43 10.85 4.14
N PHE A 137 9.76 9.71 3.93
CA PHE A 137 8.45 9.65 3.26
C PHE A 137 7.28 9.81 4.23
N GLY A 138 7.51 9.56 5.53
CA GLY A 138 6.52 9.69 6.59
C GLY A 138 6.44 8.45 7.47
N THR A 139 5.32 8.31 8.16
CA THR A 139 5.03 7.22 9.10
C THR A 139 4.10 6.16 8.50
N GLU A 140 4.01 5.00 9.16
CA GLU A 140 3.03 3.94 8.81
C GLU A 140 1.59 4.46 8.82
N SER A 141 1.26 5.32 9.79
CA SER A 141 -0.06 5.95 9.89
C SER A 141 -0.35 6.86 8.69
N GLU A 142 0.64 7.64 8.23
CA GLU A 142 0.47 8.50 7.05
C GLU A 142 0.32 7.69 5.76
N LEU A 143 1.03 6.57 5.63
CA LEU A 143 0.83 5.65 4.51
C LEU A 143 -0.57 5.03 4.54
N GLN A 144 -1.04 4.58 5.71
CA GLN A 144 -2.39 4.04 5.87
C GLN A 144 -3.45 5.08 5.49
N ASN A 145 -3.31 6.32 5.97
CA ASN A 145 -4.21 7.42 5.62
C ASN A 145 -4.22 7.71 4.11
N LEU A 146 -3.05 7.68 3.44
CA LEU A 146 -2.97 7.83 1.99
C LEU A 146 -3.74 6.72 1.27
N VAL A 147 -3.58 5.46 1.70
CA VAL A 147 -4.28 4.32 1.11
C VAL A 147 -5.79 4.44 1.32
N ASP A 148 -6.23 4.82 2.52
CA ASP A 148 -7.65 5.00 2.83
C ASP A 148 -8.29 6.14 2.01
N GLU A 149 -7.58 7.26 1.84
CA GLU A 149 -8.00 8.36 0.97
C GLU A 149 -8.04 7.95 -0.51
N CYS A 150 -7.10 7.14 -0.98
CA CYS A 150 -7.15 6.60 -2.34
C CYS A 150 -8.40 5.72 -2.51
N HIS A 151 -8.63 4.79 -1.59
CA HIS A 151 -9.75 3.86 -1.67
C HIS A 151 -11.11 4.55 -1.55
N SER A 152 -11.25 5.59 -0.71
CA SER A 152 -12.49 6.36 -0.59
C SER A 152 -12.88 7.05 -1.91
N ARG A 153 -11.90 7.32 -2.77
CA ARG A 153 -12.03 7.94 -4.10
C ARG A 153 -12.09 6.90 -5.24
N GLY A 154 -11.99 5.61 -4.92
CA GLY A 154 -11.92 4.54 -5.93
C GLY A 154 -10.58 4.46 -6.68
N ILE A 155 -9.52 5.08 -6.14
CA ILE A 155 -8.14 5.00 -6.64
C ILE A 155 -7.48 3.77 -6.03
N TRP A 156 -6.88 2.93 -6.87
CA TRP A 156 -6.17 1.74 -6.40
C TRP A 156 -4.70 2.03 -6.15
N VAL A 157 -4.10 1.38 -5.17
CA VAL A 157 -2.70 1.60 -4.81
C VAL A 157 -1.87 0.36 -5.14
N MET A 158 -0.78 0.57 -5.87
CA MET A 158 0.25 -0.43 -6.14
C MET A 158 1.56 0.02 -5.49
N LEU A 159 2.18 -0.87 -4.72
CA LEU A 159 3.52 -0.65 -4.16
C LEU A 159 4.54 -1.35 -5.05
N ASP A 160 5.65 -0.68 -5.30
CA ASP A 160 6.86 -1.31 -5.83
C ASP A 160 7.58 -2.07 -4.70
N VAL A 161 8.07 -3.27 -4.99
CA VAL A 161 8.68 -4.22 -4.02
C VAL A 161 10.09 -4.62 -4.41
#